data_AF-A0A6B2S8G7-F1
#
_entry.id   AF-A0A6B2S8G7-F1
#
_cell.length_a   1.000
_cell.length_b   1.000
_cell.length_c   1.000
_cell.angle_alpha   90.00
_cell.angle_beta   90.00
_cell.angle_gamma   90.00
#
_symmetry.space_group_name_H-M   'P 1'
#
loop_
_entity.id
_entity.type
_entity.pdbx_description
1 polymer ?
#
loop_
_entity_poly.entity_id
_entity_poly.type
_entity_poly.pdbx_seq_one_letter_code
_entity_poly.pdbx_strand_id
1 'polypeptide(L)'
;MRARTHTLALAAATVLAATGLPLPFTATATAAPAAPATPLKADFDGDGYADLAVGVPAGTVDGKAKAGYVSVVFGGTDGPGSSNVRRITQATVEVPGTPETGDRFGAAVTTAYIDDDKYADLVIGAPGEDIDGRTDAGSVTVLYGTGDGFALANTAGRGAKAGDAYGNALAAADFTGDTDVDLAIGGKDQVVLNANPYTADTSPGMARRMDGRAPVLTTGDFDSDGLPELAVAYYEQNATRTQSHVQLYRYDKNDEVPGDLDLTWSSDNSAANALAAGDFNGDGHDDLALGNCREIADENIDDPCGPEELAEGGGIHIHYGDGDGLVWEGQTLNQDTPGVPGVAEKGDDFGDALAAADIDGDGRDDLIAGAPGEAIGSAAGAGAVTVL
;
A
#
# COMPACT_ATOMS: atom_id res chain seq x y z
N MET A 1 -20.50 -20.58 -78.87
CA MET A 1 -19.93 -21.83 -79.45
C MET A 1 -18.68 -22.19 -78.66
N ARG A 2 -18.62 -23.45 -78.17
CA ARG A 2 -17.45 -24.21 -77.67
C ARG A 2 -16.65 -23.56 -76.53
N ALA A 3 -16.83 -23.91 -75.25
CA ALA A 3 -16.58 -25.20 -74.57
C ALA A 3 -15.16 -25.75 -74.81
N ARG A 4 -14.41 -25.97 -73.71
CA ARG A 4 -13.56 -27.15 -73.39
C ARG A 4 -12.51 -26.82 -72.32
N THR A 5 -12.61 -27.34 -71.10
CA THR A 5 -12.32 -28.70 -70.55
C THR A 5 -10.92 -28.80 -69.92
N HIS A 6 -10.95 -29.29 -68.67
CA HIS A 6 -9.90 -29.80 -67.80
C HIS A 6 -8.70 -30.48 -68.47
N THR A 7 -7.51 -30.41 -67.86
CA THR A 7 -6.70 -31.61 -67.57
C THR A 7 -5.65 -31.36 -66.47
N LEU A 8 -5.50 -32.37 -65.61
CA LEU A 8 -4.50 -32.53 -64.56
C LEU A 8 -3.13 -33.02 -65.07
N ALA A 9 -2.14 -32.90 -64.17
CA ALA A 9 -0.93 -33.71 -63.99
C ALA A 9 0.29 -33.32 -64.86
N LEU A 10 1.53 -33.25 -64.36
CA LEU A 10 2.33 -34.31 -63.75
C LEU A 10 3.59 -33.71 -63.07
N ALA A 11 4.16 -34.48 -62.15
CA ALA A 11 5.29 -34.15 -61.31
C ALA A 11 6.64 -33.98 -62.04
N ALA A 12 7.52 -33.15 -61.46
CA ALA A 12 8.96 -33.34 -61.53
C ALA A 12 9.54 -33.08 -60.14
N ALA A 13 9.82 -34.17 -59.42
CA ALA A 13 10.62 -34.15 -58.20
C ALA A 13 12.09 -34.01 -58.59
N THR A 14 12.67 -32.84 -58.37
CA THR A 14 14.13 -32.67 -58.32
C THR A 14 14.56 -32.65 -56.86
N VAL A 15 15.11 -33.77 -56.41
CA VAL A 15 15.93 -33.86 -55.20
C VAL A 15 17.19 -33.05 -55.47
N LEU A 16 17.29 -31.86 -54.89
CA LEU A 16 18.55 -31.12 -54.82
C LEU A 16 19.09 -31.26 -53.41
N ALA A 17 20.28 -31.83 -53.33
CA ALA A 17 20.99 -32.15 -52.10
C ALA A 17 21.08 -30.95 -51.16
N ALA A 18 20.65 -31.17 -49.91
CA ALA A 18 20.85 -30.26 -48.80
C ALA A 18 22.35 -30.07 -48.57
N THR A 19 22.86 -28.89 -48.95
CA THR A 19 24.05 -28.33 -48.33
C THR A 19 23.54 -27.22 -47.42
N GLY A 20 23.72 -27.41 -46.11
CA GLY A 20 23.16 -26.55 -45.09
C GLY A 20 23.70 -25.12 -45.22
N LEU A 21 22.82 -24.20 -45.60
CA LEU A 21 22.91 -22.83 -45.14
C LEU A 21 22.03 -22.73 -43.88
N PRO A 22 22.58 -22.37 -42.71
CA PRO A 22 21.74 -21.96 -41.60
C PRO A 22 21.04 -20.67 -42.02
N LEU A 23 19.72 -20.73 -42.16
CA LEU A 23 18.89 -19.54 -42.17
C LEU A 23 19.08 -18.87 -40.79
N PRO A 24 19.44 -17.58 -40.70
CA PRO A 24 19.46 -16.91 -39.42
C PRO A 24 18.03 -16.96 -38.88
N PHE A 25 17.85 -17.59 -37.73
CA PHE A 25 16.64 -17.47 -36.93
C PHE A 25 16.38 -15.97 -36.77
N THR A 26 15.22 -15.51 -37.24
CA THR A 26 14.73 -14.18 -36.90
C THR A 26 14.65 -14.13 -35.39
N ALA A 27 15.46 -13.29 -34.76
CA ALA A 27 15.34 -13.00 -33.35
C ALA A 27 13.87 -12.65 -33.07
N THR A 28 13.23 -13.41 -32.18
CA THR A 28 11.99 -12.99 -31.56
C THR A 28 12.24 -11.59 -31.02
N ALA A 29 11.43 -10.62 -31.41
CA ALA A 29 11.44 -9.31 -30.77
C ALA A 29 11.16 -9.56 -29.29
N THR A 30 12.20 -9.48 -28.46
CA THR A 30 12.06 -9.30 -27.04
C THR A 30 11.22 -8.04 -26.88
N ALA A 31 10.09 -8.15 -26.16
CA ALA A 31 9.35 -6.97 -25.73
C ALA A 31 10.38 -5.98 -25.18
N ALA A 32 10.28 -4.71 -25.60
CA ALA A 32 11.05 -3.69 -24.92
C ALA A 32 10.73 -3.79 -23.42
N PRO A 33 11.72 -3.63 -22.53
CA PRO A 33 11.41 -3.52 -21.11
C PRO A 33 10.27 -2.51 -20.94
N ALA A 34 9.30 -2.84 -20.10
CA ALA A 34 8.25 -1.90 -19.74
C ALA A 34 8.92 -0.56 -19.39
N ALA A 35 8.36 0.54 -19.90
CA ALA A 35 8.82 1.84 -19.43
C ALA A 35 8.66 1.84 -17.89
N PRO A 36 9.63 2.36 -17.14
CA PRO A 36 9.49 2.46 -15.69
C PRO A 36 8.17 3.16 -15.39
N ALA A 37 7.41 2.61 -14.43
CA ALA A 37 6.16 3.21 -14.00
C ALA A 37 6.42 4.68 -13.64
N THR A 38 5.57 5.59 -14.12
CA THR A 38 5.66 7.00 -13.73
C THR A 38 5.43 7.04 -12.22
N PRO A 39 6.35 7.57 -11.39
CA PRO A 39 6.17 7.60 -9.96
C PRO A 39 4.84 8.26 -9.62
N LEU A 40 4.05 7.62 -8.74
CA LEU A 40 2.79 8.18 -8.29
C LEU A 40 3.06 9.55 -7.68
N LYS A 41 2.40 10.57 -8.22
CA LYS A 41 2.42 11.92 -7.68
C LYS A 41 0.98 12.27 -7.38
N ALA A 42 0.64 12.39 -6.10
CA ALA A 42 -0.68 12.87 -5.69
C ALA A 42 -0.89 14.27 -6.27
N ASP A 43 -1.63 14.39 -7.36
CA ASP A 43 -1.87 15.62 -8.10
C ASP A 43 -3.31 15.56 -8.63
N PHE A 44 -4.25 15.97 -7.78
CA PHE A 44 -5.68 15.81 -8.02
C PHE A 44 -6.20 16.88 -9.01
N ASP A 45 -5.52 18.03 -9.10
CA ASP A 45 -5.86 19.15 -9.98
C ASP A 45 -4.92 19.32 -11.20
N GLY A 46 -3.91 18.45 -11.34
CA GLY A 46 -3.04 18.33 -12.49
C GLY A 46 -2.25 19.60 -12.80
N ASP A 47 -1.99 20.43 -11.79
CA ASP A 47 -1.22 21.66 -11.93
C ASP A 47 0.30 21.41 -11.98
N GLY A 48 0.72 20.16 -11.74
CA GLY A 48 2.11 19.72 -11.76
C GLY A 48 2.79 19.75 -10.39
N TYR A 49 2.10 20.14 -9.32
CA TYR A 49 2.58 20.13 -7.94
C TYR A 49 1.89 19.06 -7.11
N ALA A 50 2.60 18.48 -6.14
CA ALA A 50 2.02 17.41 -5.34
C ALA A 50 1.05 18.01 -4.31
N ASP A 51 -0.13 17.42 -4.21
CA ASP A 51 -1.18 17.70 -3.25
C ASP A 51 -1.05 16.80 -2.02
N LEU A 52 -1.61 17.26 -0.91
CA LEU A 52 -1.60 16.53 0.36
C LEU A 52 -3.02 16.25 0.84
N ALA A 53 -3.36 14.98 1.00
CA ALA A 53 -4.61 14.55 1.63
C ALA A 53 -4.37 14.17 3.10
N VAL A 54 -5.09 14.81 4.02
CA VAL A 54 -4.98 14.55 5.47
C VAL A 54 -6.31 14.06 6.02
N GLY A 55 -6.35 12.81 6.48
CA GLY A 55 -7.49 12.23 7.19
C GLY A 55 -7.68 12.85 8.58
N VAL A 56 -8.92 13.19 8.94
CA VAL A 56 -9.29 13.70 10.26
C VAL A 56 -10.49 12.91 10.80
N PRO A 57 -10.32 11.62 11.13
CA PRO A 57 -11.44 10.73 11.49
C PRO A 57 -12.14 11.11 12.79
N ALA A 58 -11.47 11.83 13.70
CA ALA A 58 -12.07 12.34 14.92
C ALA A 58 -12.89 13.64 14.70
N GLY A 59 -12.88 14.19 13.49
CA GLY A 59 -13.53 15.44 13.14
C GLY A 59 -15.04 15.42 13.34
N THR A 60 -15.59 16.57 13.73
CA THR A 60 -17.04 16.78 13.79
C THR A 60 -17.52 17.41 12.48
N VAL A 61 -18.56 16.82 11.88
CA VAL A 61 -19.22 17.32 10.66
C VAL A 61 -20.72 17.43 10.94
N ASP A 62 -21.33 18.57 10.65
CA ASP A 62 -22.77 18.82 10.80
C ASP A 62 -23.36 18.40 12.16
N GLY A 63 -22.59 18.61 13.22
CA GLY A 63 -22.96 18.29 14.61
C GLY A 63 -22.79 16.81 14.99
N LYS A 64 -22.27 15.97 14.08
CA LYS A 64 -21.99 14.55 14.30
C LYS A 64 -20.55 14.38 14.76
N ALA A 65 -20.37 13.93 16.00
CA ALA A 65 -19.04 13.73 16.56
C ALA A 65 -18.35 12.54 15.88
N LYS A 66 -17.07 12.68 15.54
CA LYS A 66 -16.29 11.63 14.86
C LYS A 66 -16.91 11.11 13.56
N ALA A 67 -17.67 11.97 12.87
CA ALA A 67 -18.08 11.69 11.50
C ALA A 67 -16.87 11.64 10.57
N GLY A 68 -15.85 12.46 10.86
CA GLY A 68 -14.62 12.48 10.09
C GLY A 68 -14.70 13.33 8.82
N TYR A 69 -13.53 13.72 8.32
CA TYR A 69 -13.36 14.42 7.05
C TYR A 69 -11.93 14.24 6.54
N VAL A 70 -11.70 14.52 5.26
CA VAL A 70 -10.36 14.67 4.68
C VAL A 70 -10.12 16.14 4.36
N SER A 71 -8.94 16.66 4.67
CA SER A 71 -8.48 17.97 4.19
C SER A 71 -7.49 17.75 3.06
N VAL A 72 -7.85 18.17 1.85
CA VAL A 72 -6.95 18.20 0.71
C VAL A 72 -6.32 19.57 0.63
N VAL A 73 -5.00 19.64 0.74
CA VAL A 73 -4.21 20.84 0.56
C VAL A 73 -3.57 20.76 -0.81
N PHE A 74 -4.04 21.58 -1.74
CA PHE A 74 -3.47 21.62 -3.07
C PHE A 74 -2.08 22.24 -3.05
N GLY A 75 -1.19 21.64 -3.81
CA GLY A 75 0.20 22.02 -3.95
C GLY A 75 0.39 23.34 -4.70
N GLY A 76 1.66 23.70 -4.86
CA GLY A 76 2.06 24.85 -5.65
C GLY A 76 3.58 24.94 -5.73
N THR A 77 4.10 26.02 -6.32
CA THR A 77 5.55 26.25 -6.47
C THR A 77 6.34 26.18 -5.18
N ASP A 78 5.70 26.52 -4.06
CA ASP A 78 6.29 26.56 -2.73
C ASP A 78 5.86 25.35 -1.86
N GLY A 79 5.22 24.33 -2.46
CA GLY A 79 4.62 23.20 -1.77
C GLY A 79 3.20 23.47 -1.23
N PRO A 80 2.67 22.60 -0.35
CA PRO A 80 1.32 22.72 0.20
C PRO A 80 1.16 24.01 1.03
N GLY A 81 0.15 24.82 0.70
CA GLY A 81 -0.10 26.13 1.29
C GLY A 81 -1.40 26.24 2.08
N SER A 82 -1.53 27.29 2.91
CA SER A 82 -2.71 27.49 3.78
C SER A 82 -3.96 28.02 3.07
N SER A 83 -3.87 28.46 1.81
CA SER A 83 -4.93 29.16 1.10
C SER A 83 -5.73 28.31 0.12
N ASN A 84 -5.23 27.13 -0.27
CA ASN A 84 -5.89 26.24 -1.22
C ASN A 84 -6.23 24.90 -0.57
N VAL A 85 -7.16 24.93 0.39
CA VAL A 85 -7.57 23.75 1.16
C VAL A 85 -9.04 23.43 0.90
N ARG A 86 -9.32 22.20 0.49
CA ARG A 86 -10.67 21.66 0.33
C ARG A 86 -10.96 20.64 1.42
N ARG A 87 -12.05 20.85 2.17
CA ARG A 87 -12.55 19.86 3.13
C ARG A 87 -13.58 18.94 2.46
N ILE A 88 -13.32 17.65 2.51
CA ILE A 88 -14.14 16.58 1.93
C ILE A 88 -14.77 15.79 3.06
N THR A 89 -16.08 15.60 2.97
CA THR A 89 -16.90 14.89 3.98
C THR A 89 -17.95 14.05 3.25
N GLN A 90 -18.66 13.17 3.95
CA GLN A 90 -19.82 12.48 3.37
C GLN A 90 -21.01 13.41 3.05
N ALA A 91 -20.95 14.72 3.41
CA ALA A 91 -21.93 15.72 2.97
C ALA A 91 -21.46 16.52 1.73
N THR A 92 -20.24 16.26 1.25
CA THR A 92 -19.70 16.89 0.04
C THR A 92 -20.47 16.36 -1.17
N VAL A 93 -20.84 17.23 -2.12
CA VAL A 93 -21.79 16.89 -3.20
C VAL A 93 -21.31 15.73 -4.08
N GLU A 94 -20.00 15.57 -4.20
CA GLU A 94 -19.38 14.48 -4.93
C GLU A 94 -19.41 13.14 -4.20
N VAL A 95 -19.52 13.15 -2.87
CA VAL A 95 -19.39 11.95 -2.04
C VAL A 95 -20.77 11.36 -1.74
N PRO A 96 -20.99 10.06 -1.98
CA PRO A 96 -22.23 9.40 -1.61
C PRO A 96 -22.39 9.29 -0.09
N GLY A 97 -23.63 9.34 0.38
CA GLY A 97 -23.97 9.14 1.79
C GLY A 97 -24.26 10.44 2.53
N THR A 98 -24.25 10.36 3.86
CA THR A 98 -24.40 11.50 4.76
C THR A 98 -23.58 11.25 6.02
N PRO A 99 -22.97 12.28 6.63
CA PRO A 99 -22.19 12.08 7.85
C PRO A 99 -23.07 11.62 9.03
N GLU A 100 -22.61 10.61 9.74
CA GLU A 100 -23.19 10.05 10.95
C GLU A 100 -22.16 10.05 12.09
N THR A 101 -22.59 9.70 13.30
CA THR A 101 -21.70 9.78 14.47
C THR A 101 -20.89 8.50 14.58
N GLY A 102 -19.59 8.58 14.30
CA GLY A 102 -18.69 7.44 14.44
C GLY A 102 -18.16 6.88 13.12
N ASP A 103 -18.64 7.37 11.97
CA ASP A 103 -18.24 6.89 10.63
C ASP A 103 -16.75 6.98 10.40
N ARG A 104 -16.13 8.01 11.00
CA ARG A 104 -14.69 8.28 10.94
C ARG A 104 -14.18 8.36 9.51
N PHE A 105 -14.93 9.00 8.61
CA PHE A 105 -14.50 9.26 7.24
C PHE A 105 -13.11 9.91 7.22
N GLY A 106 -12.20 9.37 6.42
CA GLY A 106 -10.78 9.72 6.45
C GLY A 106 -9.98 8.99 7.53
N ALA A 107 -10.45 7.83 8.01
CA ALA A 107 -9.68 7.00 8.95
C ALA A 107 -8.42 6.44 8.31
N ALA A 108 -8.51 6.08 7.03
CA ALA A 108 -7.40 5.78 6.15
C ALA A 108 -7.59 6.58 4.86
N VAL A 109 -6.48 7.02 4.28
CA VAL A 109 -6.43 7.67 2.97
C VAL A 109 -5.27 7.07 2.18
N THR A 110 -5.46 6.85 0.88
CA THR A 110 -4.37 6.54 -0.05
C THR A 110 -4.67 7.19 -1.40
N THR A 111 -3.65 7.29 -2.25
CA THR A 111 -3.74 7.87 -3.59
C THR A 111 -3.33 6.86 -4.64
N ALA A 112 -3.95 6.91 -5.81
CA ALA A 112 -3.60 6.07 -6.96
C ALA A 112 -4.20 6.67 -8.24
N TYR A 113 -3.81 6.18 -9.41
CA TYR A 113 -4.51 6.45 -10.66
C TYR A 113 -5.52 5.34 -10.91
N ILE A 114 -6.73 5.44 -10.32
CA ILE A 114 -7.75 4.38 -10.39
C ILE A 114 -8.42 4.36 -11.77
N ASP A 115 -8.58 5.53 -12.40
CA ASP A 115 -9.22 5.65 -13.72
C ASP A 115 -8.27 5.86 -14.91
N ASP A 116 -6.98 5.59 -14.71
CA ASP A 116 -5.89 5.71 -15.69
C ASP A 116 -5.82 7.06 -16.40
N ASP A 117 -6.34 8.11 -15.78
CA ASP A 117 -6.17 9.45 -16.25
C ASP A 117 -4.89 10.10 -15.68
N LYS A 118 -4.65 11.36 -16.00
CA LYS A 118 -3.41 12.05 -15.61
C LYS A 118 -3.47 12.70 -14.22
N TYR A 119 -4.62 12.63 -13.56
CA TYR A 119 -4.88 13.19 -12.24
C TYR A 119 -4.89 12.03 -11.26
N ALA A 120 -4.24 12.22 -10.10
CA ALA A 120 -4.36 11.22 -9.05
C ALA A 120 -5.80 11.19 -8.52
N ASP A 121 -6.18 10.05 -7.97
CA ASP A 121 -7.45 9.83 -7.29
C ASP A 121 -7.22 9.63 -5.79
N LEU A 122 -8.23 9.96 -5.01
CA LEU A 122 -8.20 9.85 -3.55
C LEU A 122 -9.12 8.74 -3.07
N VAL A 123 -8.55 7.74 -2.40
CA VAL A 123 -9.29 6.63 -1.79
C VAL A 123 -9.44 6.90 -0.29
N ILE A 124 -10.66 6.81 0.23
CA ILE A 124 -10.99 7.24 1.60
C ILE A 124 -11.78 6.15 2.33
N GLY A 125 -11.30 5.76 3.50
CA GLY A 125 -11.98 4.82 4.38
C GLY A 125 -12.91 5.50 5.40
N ALA A 126 -14.06 4.87 5.66
CA ALA A 126 -15.02 5.23 6.70
C ALA A 126 -15.45 3.97 7.47
N PRO A 127 -14.62 3.47 8.41
CA PRO A 127 -14.82 2.18 9.05
C PRO A 127 -16.02 2.10 9.99
N GLY A 128 -16.57 3.24 10.43
CA GLY A 128 -17.80 3.26 11.23
C GLY A 128 -19.08 3.37 10.40
N GLU A 129 -19.00 3.37 9.07
CA GLU A 129 -20.18 3.57 8.22
C GLU A 129 -21.19 2.42 8.38
N ASP A 130 -22.48 2.79 8.54
CA ASP A 130 -23.59 1.86 8.57
C ASP A 130 -24.06 1.52 7.13
N ILE A 131 -23.94 0.25 6.74
CA ILE A 131 -24.25 -0.17 5.36
C ILE A 131 -25.48 -1.08 5.30
N ASP A 132 -26.54 -0.64 4.62
CA ASP A 132 -27.79 -1.39 4.43
C ASP A 132 -28.37 -1.96 5.76
N GLY A 133 -28.23 -1.20 6.85
CA GLY A 133 -28.66 -1.61 8.20
C GLY A 133 -27.67 -2.50 8.96
N ARG A 134 -26.45 -2.70 8.45
CA ARG A 134 -25.33 -3.36 9.16
C ARG A 134 -24.51 -2.29 9.86
N THR A 135 -24.54 -2.29 11.19
CA THR A 135 -23.83 -1.32 12.00
C THR A 135 -22.32 -1.46 11.88
N ASP A 136 -21.58 -0.35 11.71
CA ASP A 136 -20.12 -0.32 11.60
C ASP A 136 -19.58 -1.33 10.57
N ALA A 137 -20.29 -1.52 9.45
CA ALA A 137 -19.82 -2.37 8.38
C ALA A 137 -18.60 -1.75 7.68
N GLY A 138 -18.58 -0.42 7.59
CA GLY A 138 -17.53 0.36 6.98
C GLY A 138 -17.66 0.46 5.46
N SER A 139 -17.05 1.50 4.91
CA SER A 139 -17.02 1.75 3.47
C SER A 139 -15.70 2.34 2.99
N VAL A 140 -15.46 2.20 1.69
CA VAL A 140 -14.34 2.82 0.98
C VAL A 140 -14.90 3.58 -0.21
N THR A 141 -14.52 4.86 -0.32
CA THR A 141 -14.94 5.78 -1.37
C THR A 141 -13.73 6.14 -2.23
N VAL A 142 -13.85 6.09 -3.55
CA VAL A 142 -12.84 6.63 -4.48
C VAL A 142 -13.38 7.95 -5.03
N LEU A 143 -12.59 9.00 -4.91
CA LEU A 143 -12.91 10.33 -5.39
C LEU A 143 -11.93 10.72 -6.50
N TYR A 144 -12.46 10.83 -7.72
CA TYR A 144 -11.62 10.96 -8.92
C TYR A 144 -11.11 12.37 -9.12
N GLY A 145 -9.81 12.52 -9.40
CA GLY A 145 -9.21 13.78 -9.82
C GLY A 145 -9.75 14.24 -11.19
N THR A 146 -9.77 15.54 -11.46
CA THR A 146 -10.34 16.06 -12.74
C THR A 146 -9.64 17.29 -13.30
N GLY A 147 -8.69 17.87 -12.58
CA GLY A 147 -8.07 19.14 -12.94
C GLY A 147 -8.76 20.38 -12.36
N ASP A 148 -10.09 20.31 -12.14
CA ASP A 148 -10.86 21.37 -11.47
C ASP A 148 -11.21 20.97 -10.01
N GLY A 149 -10.48 19.99 -9.47
CA GLY A 149 -10.78 19.31 -8.20
C GLY A 149 -11.23 17.87 -8.45
N PHE A 150 -12.44 17.52 -7.99
CA PHE A 150 -12.90 16.14 -7.90
C PHE A 150 -14.22 15.87 -8.65
N ALA A 151 -14.34 14.71 -9.29
CA ALA A 151 -15.59 14.21 -9.88
C ALA A 151 -16.49 13.55 -8.82
N LEU A 152 -17.66 13.08 -9.26
CA LEU A 152 -18.52 12.22 -8.44
C LEU A 152 -17.74 10.97 -7.99
N ALA A 153 -17.80 10.69 -6.70
CA ALA A 153 -17.15 9.56 -6.09
C ALA A 153 -17.90 8.25 -6.40
N ASN A 154 -17.16 7.15 -6.38
CA ASN A 154 -17.72 5.81 -6.36
C ASN A 154 -17.69 5.23 -4.93
N THR A 155 -18.28 4.05 -4.77
CA THR A 155 -18.03 3.21 -3.59
C THR A 155 -17.25 1.96 -4.03
N ALA A 156 -16.00 1.86 -3.59
CA ALA A 156 -15.09 0.75 -3.89
C ALA A 156 -15.05 -0.32 -2.78
N GLY A 157 -15.73 -0.10 -1.65
CA GLY A 157 -15.77 -1.09 -0.59
C GLY A 157 -17.00 -0.93 0.28
N ARG A 158 -17.64 -2.04 0.62
CA ARG A 158 -18.82 -2.09 1.51
C ARG A 158 -18.72 -3.32 2.40
N GLY A 159 -18.60 -3.13 3.72
CA GLY A 159 -18.50 -4.25 4.65
C GLY A 159 -19.67 -5.22 4.53
N ALA A 160 -19.40 -6.52 4.46
CA ALA A 160 -20.41 -7.54 4.23
C ALA A 160 -21.26 -7.83 5.47
N LYS A 161 -20.75 -7.54 6.68
CA LYS A 161 -21.36 -7.81 7.99
C LYS A 161 -21.21 -6.61 8.92
N ALA A 162 -22.04 -6.59 9.96
CA ALA A 162 -21.91 -5.61 11.03
C ALA A 162 -20.57 -5.80 11.76
N GLY A 163 -19.84 -4.70 11.97
CA GLY A 163 -18.54 -4.68 12.63
C GLY A 163 -17.37 -5.14 11.76
N ASP A 164 -17.56 -5.37 10.45
CA ASP A 164 -16.45 -5.64 9.53
C ASP A 164 -15.47 -4.45 9.46
N ALA A 165 -16.00 -3.24 9.61
CA ALA A 165 -15.28 -1.97 9.66
C ALA A 165 -14.29 -1.76 8.50
N TYR A 166 -14.73 -1.97 7.26
CA TYR A 166 -13.90 -1.73 6.06
C TYR A 166 -13.42 -0.27 5.98
N GLY A 167 -12.18 -0.08 5.55
CA GLY A 167 -11.56 1.24 5.44
C GLY A 167 -10.82 1.69 6.71
N ASN A 168 -10.44 0.77 7.58
CA ASN A 168 -9.52 1.07 8.69
C ASN A 168 -8.06 1.21 8.21
N ALA A 169 -7.70 0.46 7.16
CA ALA A 169 -6.41 0.55 6.49
C ALA A 169 -6.63 0.39 4.98
N LEU A 170 -5.77 0.99 4.17
CA LEU A 170 -5.86 0.98 2.71
C LEU A 170 -4.45 0.85 2.13
N ALA A 171 -4.32 0.03 1.09
CA ALA A 171 -3.21 0.07 0.17
C ALA A 171 -3.75 -0.05 -1.26
N ALA A 172 -3.03 0.53 -2.22
CA ALA A 172 -3.42 0.58 -3.63
C ALA A 172 -2.21 0.24 -4.50
N ALA A 173 -2.35 -0.75 -5.36
CA ALA A 173 -1.29 -1.23 -6.25
C ALA A 173 -1.91 -2.16 -7.30
N ASP A 174 -1.20 -2.49 -8.39
CA ASP A 174 -1.60 -3.57 -9.29
C ASP A 174 -1.26 -4.92 -8.63
N PHE A 175 -2.19 -5.44 -7.82
CA PHE A 175 -1.98 -6.72 -7.14
C PHE A 175 -2.22 -7.90 -8.08
N THR A 176 -3.01 -7.77 -9.15
CA THR A 176 -3.40 -8.88 -10.02
C THR A 176 -2.59 -8.98 -11.32
N GLY A 177 -1.66 -8.06 -11.54
CA GLY A 177 -0.81 -7.99 -12.72
C GLY A 177 -1.57 -7.71 -14.02
N ASP A 178 -2.75 -7.10 -13.91
CA ASP A 178 -3.59 -6.75 -15.06
C ASP A 178 -3.44 -5.28 -15.48
N THR A 179 -2.50 -4.56 -14.85
CA THR A 179 -2.13 -3.14 -15.03
C THR A 179 -3.13 -2.13 -14.48
N ASP A 180 -4.31 -2.56 -14.05
CA ASP A 180 -5.27 -1.70 -13.38
C ASP A 180 -4.90 -1.62 -11.88
N VAL A 181 -5.24 -0.51 -11.23
CA VAL A 181 -5.02 -0.41 -9.78
C VAL A 181 -6.06 -1.22 -9.02
N ASP A 182 -5.58 -2.05 -8.10
CA ASP A 182 -6.37 -2.80 -7.13
C ASP A 182 -6.30 -2.15 -5.74
N LEU A 183 -7.25 -2.49 -4.87
CA LEU A 183 -7.26 -2.05 -3.48
C LEU A 183 -7.17 -3.22 -2.51
N ALA A 184 -6.26 -3.11 -1.53
CA ALA A 184 -6.31 -3.89 -0.31
C ALA A 184 -7.00 -3.07 0.79
N ILE A 185 -8.10 -3.61 1.32
CA ILE A 185 -8.97 -2.94 2.27
C ILE A 185 -8.92 -3.67 3.61
N GLY A 186 -8.31 -3.02 4.61
CA GLY A 186 -8.28 -3.49 5.98
C GLY A 186 -9.61 -3.25 6.70
N GLY A 187 -10.16 -4.32 7.27
CA GLY A 187 -11.26 -4.31 8.22
C GLY A 187 -10.77 -4.47 9.67
N LYS A 188 -11.69 -4.77 10.59
CA LYS A 188 -11.35 -5.06 12.00
C LYS A 188 -10.60 -6.39 12.22
N ASP A 189 -10.79 -7.36 11.33
CA ASP A 189 -10.36 -8.76 11.53
C ASP A 189 -10.10 -9.51 10.20
N GLN A 190 -9.78 -8.75 9.14
CA GLN A 190 -9.60 -9.27 7.79
C GLN A 190 -8.98 -8.20 6.88
N VAL A 191 -8.39 -8.67 5.79
CA VAL A 191 -8.11 -7.87 4.59
C VAL A 191 -8.95 -8.42 3.46
N VAL A 192 -9.58 -7.55 2.69
CA VAL A 192 -10.22 -7.92 1.43
C VAL A 192 -9.57 -7.21 0.27
N LEU A 193 -9.61 -7.81 -0.91
CA LEU A 193 -9.12 -7.21 -2.13
C LEU A 193 -10.29 -6.72 -2.96
N ASN A 194 -10.08 -5.62 -3.66
CA ASN A 194 -10.93 -5.18 -4.74
C ASN A 194 -10.07 -5.03 -5.99
N ALA A 195 -10.20 -6.00 -6.91
CA ALA A 195 -9.48 -5.99 -8.18
C ALA A 195 -10.15 -5.12 -9.26
N ASN A 196 -11.24 -4.43 -8.92
CA ASN A 196 -11.91 -3.49 -9.81
C ASN A 196 -12.54 -2.36 -8.96
N PRO A 197 -11.74 -1.35 -8.56
CA PRO A 197 -12.19 -0.30 -7.66
C PRO A 197 -13.29 0.61 -8.21
N TYR A 198 -13.83 0.37 -9.41
CA TYR A 198 -15.01 1.04 -9.93
C TYR A 198 -16.32 0.52 -9.33
N THR A 199 -16.31 -0.69 -8.75
CA THR A 199 -17.44 -1.28 -8.02
C THR A 199 -17.02 -1.70 -6.62
N ALA A 200 -17.99 -2.04 -5.76
CA ALA A 200 -17.72 -2.51 -4.40
C ALA A 200 -17.55 -4.05 -4.33
N ASP A 201 -17.11 -4.69 -5.42
CA ASP A 201 -17.00 -6.14 -5.53
C ASP A 201 -15.68 -6.63 -4.92
N THR A 202 -15.70 -6.92 -3.62
CA THR A 202 -14.51 -7.38 -2.88
C THR A 202 -14.42 -8.90 -2.79
N SER A 203 -13.22 -9.47 -2.92
CA SER A 203 -12.89 -10.86 -2.60
C SER A 203 -12.14 -10.96 -1.26
N PRO A 204 -12.20 -12.10 -0.57
CA PRO A 204 -11.31 -12.34 0.56
C PRO A 204 -9.85 -12.23 0.13
N GLY A 205 -9.05 -11.38 0.78
CA GLY A 205 -7.60 -11.31 0.59
C GLY A 205 -6.84 -12.05 1.68
N MET A 206 -7.31 -11.88 2.93
CA MET A 206 -6.85 -12.66 4.09
C MET A 206 -8.00 -12.87 5.08
N ALA A 207 -8.20 -14.11 5.52
CA ALA A 207 -9.30 -14.48 6.42
C ALA A 207 -8.90 -14.69 7.89
N ARG A 208 -7.61 -14.51 8.26
CA ARG A 208 -7.15 -14.71 9.64
C ARG A 208 -7.68 -13.59 10.55
N ARG A 209 -8.20 -13.97 11.72
CA ARG A 209 -8.82 -13.03 12.68
C ARG A 209 -7.74 -12.30 13.47
N MET A 210 -7.89 -10.98 13.57
CA MET A 210 -6.82 -10.07 13.99
C MET A 210 -6.97 -9.57 15.45
N ASP A 211 -7.59 -10.41 16.30
CA ASP A 211 -8.00 -10.10 17.69
C ASP A 211 -8.75 -8.78 17.87
N GLY A 212 -9.53 -8.38 16.87
CA GLY A 212 -10.30 -7.16 16.85
C GLY A 212 -9.51 -5.90 16.54
N ARG A 213 -8.30 -6.02 15.97
CA ARG A 213 -7.44 -4.91 15.53
C ARG A 213 -7.37 -4.85 14.01
N ALA A 214 -7.42 -3.63 13.47
CA ALA A 214 -7.13 -3.42 12.07
C ALA A 214 -5.66 -3.76 11.74
N PRO A 215 -5.38 -4.24 10.52
CA PRO A 215 -4.02 -4.46 10.07
C PRO A 215 -3.31 -3.13 9.76
N VAL A 216 -1.98 -3.18 9.68
CA VAL A 216 -1.16 -2.17 9.00
C VAL A 216 -0.79 -2.73 7.63
N LEU A 217 -0.92 -1.91 6.59
CA LEU A 217 -0.69 -2.32 5.21
C LEU A 217 0.37 -1.41 4.58
N THR A 218 1.26 -1.99 3.78
CA THR A 218 2.09 -1.28 2.80
C THR A 218 2.30 -2.18 1.58
N THR A 219 2.85 -1.62 0.52
CA THR A 219 3.17 -2.36 -0.71
C THR A 219 4.57 -2.05 -1.18
N GLY A 220 5.22 -3.00 -1.83
CA GLY A 220 6.55 -2.88 -2.43
C GLY A 220 6.84 -4.08 -3.33
N ASP A 221 7.81 -3.95 -4.24
CA ASP A 221 8.29 -5.01 -5.12
C ASP A 221 9.55 -5.64 -4.50
N PHE A 222 9.36 -6.49 -3.49
CA PHE A 222 10.44 -7.04 -2.66
C PHE A 222 11.23 -8.16 -3.36
N ASP A 223 10.70 -8.74 -4.43
CA ASP A 223 11.43 -9.71 -5.27
C ASP A 223 11.68 -9.25 -6.71
N SER A 224 11.40 -7.98 -7.01
CA SER A 224 11.75 -7.38 -8.29
C SER A 224 11.17 -8.11 -9.51
N ASP A 225 9.99 -8.72 -9.35
CA ASP A 225 9.26 -9.34 -10.46
C ASP A 225 8.41 -8.34 -11.26
N GLY A 226 8.32 -7.10 -10.77
CA GLY A 226 7.59 -5.99 -11.35
C GLY A 226 6.14 -5.89 -10.90
N LEU A 227 5.70 -6.76 -9.97
CA LEU A 227 4.40 -6.67 -9.30
C LEU A 227 4.62 -6.37 -7.81
N PRO A 228 3.86 -5.42 -7.25
CA PRO A 228 3.94 -5.13 -5.83
C PRO A 228 3.32 -6.26 -4.98
N GLU A 229 4.04 -6.69 -3.95
CA GLU A 229 3.47 -7.47 -2.85
C GLU A 229 2.70 -6.59 -1.87
N LEU A 230 1.74 -7.21 -1.19
CA LEU A 230 1.07 -6.64 -0.04
C LEU A 230 1.76 -7.10 1.26
N ALA A 231 2.35 -6.16 1.99
CA ALA A 231 2.85 -6.38 3.34
C ALA A 231 1.75 -6.10 4.36
N VAL A 232 1.52 -7.04 5.28
CA VAL A 232 0.46 -6.98 6.30
C VAL A 232 1.02 -7.24 7.68
N ALA A 233 0.94 -6.26 8.57
CA ALA A 233 1.18 -6.46 10.00
C ALA A 233 -0.15 -6.63 10.74
N TYR A 234 -0.27 -7.67 11.57
CA TYR A 234 -1.49 -7.94 12.33
C TYR A 234 -1.22 -8.80 13.57
N TYR A 235 -2.23 -8.91 14.43
CA TYR A 235 -2.19 -9.75 15.62
C TYR A 235 -3.11 -10.96 15.49
N GLU A 236 -2.64 -12.20 15.59
CA GLU A 236 -3.51 -13.38 15.50
C GLU A 236 -4.29 -13.65 16.79
N GLN A 237 -5.61 -13.76 16.67
CA GLN A 237 -6.49 -14.08 17.79
C GLN A 237 -6.27 -15.51 18.31
N ASN A 238 -6.19 -15.67 19.64
CA ASN A 238 -6.07 -16.96 20.34
C ASN A 238 -4.78 -17.74 20.01
N ALA A 239 -3.74 -17.09 19.51
CA ALA A 239 -2.45 -17.74 19.30
C ALA A 239 -1.74 -17.99 20.65
N THR A 240 -1.20 -19.20 20.79
CA THR A 240 -0.62 -19.69 22.06
C THR A 240 0.86 -19.36 22.22
N ARG A 241 1.54 -18.95 21.15
CA ARG A 241 2.99 -18.66 21.11
C ARG A 241 3.33 -17.43 20.29
N THR A 242 2.77 -17.30 19.08
CA THR A 242 3.02 -16.16 18.18
C THR A 242 1.76 -15.35 17.96
N GLN A 243 1.64 -14.19 18.62
CA GLN A 243 0.42 -13.37 18.57
C GLN A 243 0.48 -12.25 17.54
N SER A 244 1.64 -11.96 16.97
CA SER A 244 1.85 -10.91 16.00
C SER A 244 2.67 -11.40 14.82
N HIS A 245 2.35 -10.88 13.65
CA HIS A 245 2.96 -11.25 12.38
C HIS A 245 3.13 -10.03 11.50
N VAL A 246 4.22 -10.01 10.74
CA VAL A 246 4.33 -9.27 9.48
C VAL A 246 4.45 -10.31 8.36
N GLN A 247 3.62 -10.20 7.34
CA GLN A 247 3.54 -11.18 6.25
C GLN A 247 3.53 -10.48 4.89
N LEU A 248 4.21 -11.09 3.92
CA LEU A 248 4.16 -10.66 2.52
C LEU A 248 3.27 -11.59 1.72
N TYR A 249 2.39 -10.98 0.94
CA TYR A 249 1.43 -11.64 0.09
C TYR A 249 1.63 -11.22 -1.35
N ARG A 250 1.79 -12.20 -2.25
CA ARG A 250 1.96 -12.01 -3.68
C ARG A 250 0.79 -12.62 -4.45
N TYR A 251 0.46 -12.04 -5.60
CA TYR A 251 -0.36 -12.73 -6.58
C TYR A 251 0.47 -13.63 -7.51
N ASP A 252 0.19 -14.93 -7.50
CA ASP A 252 0.71 -15.82 -8.54
C ASP A 252 -0.29 -15.93 -9.70
N LYS A 253 0.03 -15.26 -10.82
CA LYS A 253 -0.73 -15.35 -12.08
C LYS A 253 -0.86 -16.77 -12.65
N ASN A 254 -0.04 -17.71 -12.18
CA ASN A 254 -0.05 -19.10 -12.59
C ASN A 254 -0.86 -20.00 -11.65
N ASP A 255 -1.32 -19.50 -10.51
CA ASP A 255 -2.07 -20.33 -9.56
C ASP A 255 -3.47 -20.66 -10.09
N GLU A 256 -3.94 -21.86 -9.74
CA GLU A 256 -5.20 -22.43 -10.21
C GLU A 256 -6.43 -21.82 -9.51
N VAL A 257 -6.21 -20.98 -8.48
CA VAL A 257 -7.26 -20.30 -7.70
C VAL A 257 -7.23 -18.79 -7.99
N PRO A 258 -8.04 -18.29 -8.95
CA PRO A 258 -8.11 -16.86 -9.22
C PRO A 258 -8.53 -16.05 -7.99
N GLY A 259 -7.68 -15.09 -7.59
CA GLY A 259 -7.99 -14.08 -6.57
C GLY A 259 -7.58 -14.42 -5.14
N ASP A 260 -6.76 -15.45 -4.91
CA ASP A 260 -6.05 -15.67 -3.65
C ASP A 260 -4.65 -15.06 -3.73
N LEU A 261 -4.11 -14.57 -2.61
CA LEU A 261 -2.71 -14.14 -2.52
C LEU A 261 -1.90 -15.21 -1.79
N ASP A 262 -0.75 -15.55 -2.36
CA ASP A 262 0.20 -16.49 -1.79
C ASP A 262 1.06 -15.82 -0.73
N LEU A 263 1.19 -16.48 0.42
CA LEU A 263 2.12 -16.09 1.47
C LEU A 263 3.56 -16.45 1.04
N THR A 264 4.38 -15.44 0.74
CA THR A 264 5.76 -15.62 0.28
C THR A 264 6.78 -15.46 1.41
N TRP A 265 6.46 -14.63 2.40
CA TRP A 265 7.30 -14.39 3.56
C TRP A 265 6.45 -14.15 4.82
N SER A 266 6.95 -14.60 5.97
CA SER A 266 6.31 -14.37 7.27
C SER A 266 7.37 -14.20 8.33
N SER A 267 7.20 -13.19 9.17
CA SER A 267 7.85 -13.13 10.46
C SER A 267 7.00 -13.82 11.53
N ASP A 268 7.68 -14.29 12.57
CA ASP A 268 7.06 -14.74 13.81
C ASP A 268 7.30 -13.66 14.86
N ASN A 269 6.28 -13.27 15.64
CA ASN A 269 6.39 -12.32 16.75
C ASN A 269 6.73 -10.86 16.41
N SER A 270 6.72 -10.44 15.13
CA SER A 270 6.85 -9.01 14.82
C SER A 270 5.49 -8.32 14.90
N ALA A 271 5.23 -7.60 15.98
CA ALA A 271 4.22 -6.55 15.94
C ALA A 271 4.83 -5.28 15.36
N ALA A 272 4.10 -4.55 14.53
CA ALA A 272 4.51 -3.24 14.04
C ALA A 272 3.32 -2.27 14.12
N ASN A 273 3.59 -1.02 14.49
CA ASN A 273 2.60 0.06 14.46
C ASN A 273 2.53 0.72 13.08
N ALA A 274 3.64 0.68 12.35
CA ALA A 274 3.77 1.25 11.01
C ALA A 274 4.63 0.33 10.14
N LEU A 275 4.38 0.37 8.83
CA LEU A 275 5.21 -0.26 7.81
C LEU A 275 5.58 0.80 6.77
N ALA A 276 6.76 0.69 6.18
CA ALA A 276 7.16 1.42 4.98
C ALA A 276 8.00 0.51 4.09
N ALA A 277 7.89 0.68 2.78
CA ALA A 277 8.70 -0.01 1.79
C ALA A 277 9.49 1.01 0.96
N GLY A 278 10.69 0.64 0.54
CA GLY A 278 11.57 1.45 -0.31
C GLY A 278 12.99 0.89 -0.33
N ASP A 279 13.84 1.34 -1.26
CA ASP A 279 15.24 0.90 -1.36
C ASP A 279 16.13 1.69 -0.39
N PHE A 280 16.14 1.30 0.88
CA PHE A 280 16.88 2.01 1.94
C PHE A 280 18.39 1.79 1.83
N ASN A 281 18.80 0.68 1.22
CA ASN A 281 20.20 0.25 1.16
C ASN A 281 20.89 0.60 -0.18
N GLY A 282 20.12 0.91 -1.22
CA GLY A 282 20.56 1.34 -2.55
C GLY A 282 20.98 0.21 -3.48
N ASP A 283 20.46 -1.00 -3.29
CA ASP A 283 20.77 -2.15 -4.14
C ASP A 283 19.78 -2.34 -5.30
N GLY A 284 18.72 -1.53 -5.34
CA GLY A 284 17.67 -1.55 -6.36
C GLY A 284 16.52 -2.51 -6.05
N HIS A 285 16.42 -3.02 -4.82
CA HIS A 285 15.33 -3.86 -4.34
C HIS A 285 14.58 -3.16 -3.22
N ASP A 286 13.24 -3.30 -3.18
CA ASP A 286 12.49 -2.73 -2.07
C ASP A 286 12.83 -3.48 -0.78
N ASP A 287 13.11 -2.72 0.27
CA ASP A 287 13.30 -3.17 1.64
C ASP A 287 12.02 -2.91 2.46
N LEU A 288 11.82 -3.63 3.57
CA LEU A 288 10.65 -3.47 4.45
C LEU A 288 11.06 -2.95 5.84
N ALA A 289 10.60 -1.74 6.18
CA ALA A 289 10.77 -1.15 7.52
C ALA A 289 9.54 -1.41 8.40
N LEU A 290 9.79 -1.90 9.62
CA LEU A 290 8.83 -2.21 10.67
C LEU A 290 9.00 -1.20 11.81
N GLY A 291 8.00 -0.34 12.00
CA GLY A 291 8.03 0.76 12.96
C GLY A 291 7.44 0.38 14.33
N ASN A 292 8.14 0.81 15.39
CA ASN A 292 7.83 0.46 16.78
C ASN A 292 7.66 -1.06 16.94
N CYS A 293 8.60 -1.80 16.33
CA CYS A 293 8.58 -3.26 16.32
C CYS A 293 8.75 -3.78 17.76
N ARG A 294 7.73 -4.46 18.29
CA ARG A 294 7.77 -4.99 19.67
C ARG A 294 7.57 -6.48 19.69
N GLU A 295 8.50 -7.20 20.32
CA GLU A 295 8.28 -8.57 20.72
C GLU A 295 7.33 -8.61 21.93
N ILE A 296 6.32 -9.50 21.89
CA ILE A 296 5.53 -9.86 23.08
C ILE A 296 5.99 -11.26 23.53
N ALA A 297 7.13 -11.30 24.21
CA ALA A 297 7.57 -12.30 25.20
C ALA A 297 7.82 -13.77 24.74
N ASP A 298 9.04 -14.07 24.31
CA ASP A 298 9.86 -15.21 24.78
C ASP A 298 11.36 -14.91 24.57
N GLU A 299 12.12 -14.70 25.66
CA GLU A 299 13.56 -14.34 25.70
C GLU A 299 14.54 -15.32 24.98
N ASN A 300 14.09 -16.22 24.10
CA ASN A 300 14.87 -17.36 23.62
C ASN A 300 14.89 -17.64 22.11
N ILE A 301 14.21 -16.89 21.24
CA ILE A 301 14.17 -17.22 19.81
C ILE A 301 14.20 -15.96 18.95
N ASP A 302 15.27 -15.80 18.16
CA ASP A 302 15.43 -14.95 16.97
C ASP A 302 14.56 -13.68 16.96
N ASP A 303 15.05 -12.62 17.61
CA ASP A 303 14.37 -11.32 17.73
C ASP A 303 14.25 -10.65 16.34
N PRO A 304 13.04 -10.62 15.74
CA PRO A 304 12.83 -10.03 14.43
C PRO A 304 12.75 -8.49 14.50
N CYS A 305 12.81 -7.90 15.69
CA CYS A 305 12.74 -6.46 15.92
C CYS A 305 14.12 -5.87 16.35
N GLY A 306 15.14 -6.71 16.51
CA GLY A 306 16.47 -6.31 16.98
C GLY A 306 16.53 -6.06 18.50
N PRO A 307 17.74 -5.91 19.08
CA PRO A 307 17.98 -6.10 20.51
C PRO A 307 17.10 -5.23 21.43
N GLU A 308 16.57 -5.85 22.50
CA GLU A 308 15.65 -5.23 23.49
C GLU A 308 16.13 -3.88 24.05
N GLU A 309 17.45 -3.69 24.17
CA GLU A 309 18.06 -2.44 24.67
C GLU A 309 17.70 -1.22 23.80
N LEU A 310 17.29 -1.44 22.54
CA LEU A 310 16.88 -0.40 21.62
C LEU A 310 15.37 -0.10 21.68
N ALA A 311 14.58 -0.93 22.35
CA ALA A 311 13.11 -0.89 22.30
C ALA A 311 12.44 0.04 23.33
N GLU A 312 13.16 0.53 24.36
CA GLU A 312 12.53 1.32 25.43
C GLU A 312 11.95 2.67 24.94
N GLY A 313 12.57 3.29 23.93
CA GLY A 313 12.10 4.52 23.28
C GLY A 313 11.35 4.31 21.96
N GLY A 314 11.12 3.07 21.55
CA GLY A 314 10.70 2.73 20.20
C GLY A 314 11.89 2.55 19.26
N GLY A 315 11.67 1.80 18.19
CA GLY A 315 12.70 1.41 17.24
C GLY A 315 12.12 1.00 15.90
N ILE A 316 12.98 0.92 14.90
CA ILE A 316 12.66 0.54 13.54
C ILE A 316 13.53 -0.66 13.19
N HIS A 317 12.92 -1.73 12.71
CA HIS A 317 13.63 -2.86 12.14
C HIS A 317 13.45 -2.87 10.62
N ILE A 318 14.53 -2.97 9.87
CA ILE A 318 14.53 -3.04 8.41
C ILE A 318 14.95 -4.45 8.00
N HIS A 319 14.10 -5.12 7.23
CA HIS A 319 14.45 -6.31 6.48
C HIS A 319 14.85 -5.91 5.06
N TYR A 320 16.01 -6.34 4.60
CA TYR A 320 16.45 -6.02 3.25
C TYR A 320 15.85 -6.97 2.20
N GLY A 321 15.61 -6.45 1.00
CA GLY A 321 15.31 -7.24 -0.20
C GLY A 321 16.58 -7.67 -0.91
N ASP A 322 16.54 -8.76 -1.68
CA ASP A 322 17.67 -9.18 -2.54
C ASP A 322 17.27 -9.50 -4.00
N GLY A 323 16.02 -9.21 -4.36
CA GLY A 323 15.45 -9.53 -5.67
C GLY A 323 14.95 -10.97 -5.82
N ASP A 324 15.02 -11.81 -4.80
CA ASP A 324 14.22 -13.05 -4.69
C ASP A 324 13.21 -12.96 -3.51
N GLY A 325 13.29 -11.89 -2.71
CA GLY A 325 12.39 -11.56 -1.61
C GLY A 325 13.12 -10.92 -0.42
N LEU A 326 12.46 -10.88 0.75
CA LEU A 326 13.08 -10.41 1.99
C LEU A 326 14.05 -11.43 2.57
N VAL A 327 15.23 -10.96 3.01
CA VAL A 327 16.30 -11.77 3.60
C VAL A 327 16.44 -11.55 5.11
N TRP A 328 17.34 -12.31 5.74
CA TRP A 328 17.60 -12.19 7.18
C TRP A 328 18.51 -10.99 7.49
N GLU A 329 19.33 -10.56 6.52
CA GLU A 329 20.09 -9.34 6.64
C GLU A 329 19.14 -8.15 6.85
N GLY A 330 19.53 -7.30 7.80
CA GLY A 330 18.68 -6.19 8.20
C GLY A 330 19.42 -5.23 9.12
N GLN A 331 18.72 -4.18 9.52
CA GLN A 331 19.24 -3.15 10.40
C GLN A 331 18.19 -2.74 11.42
N THR A 332 18.61 -2.46 12.64
CA THR A 332 17.74 -1.93 13.68
C THR A 332 18.22 -0.55 14.09
N LEU A 333 17.29 0.40 14.15
CA LEU A 333 17.52 1.81 14.39
C LEU A 333 16.66 2.29 15.55
N ASN A 334 17.23 3.15 16.38
CA ASN A 334 16.53 3.99 17.34
C ASN A 334 17.26 5.33 17.49
N GLN A 335 16.78 6.20 18.38
CA GLN A 335 17.37 7.53 18.60
C GLN A 335 18.78 7.51 19.21
N ASP A 336 19.25 6.39 19.77
CA ASP A 336 20.64 6.23 20.26
C ASP A 336 21.60 5.72 19.16
N THR A 337 21.08 5.35 18.00
CA THR A 337 21.88 4.82 16.90
C THR A 337 22.79 5.91 16.32
N PRO A 338 24.10 5.66 16.15
CA PRO A 338 25.00 6.67 15.61
C PRO A 338 24.56 7.22 14.25
N GLY A 339 24.33 8.53 14.18
CA GLY A 339 23.82 9.21 12.98
C GLY A 339 22.34 9.58 13.07
N VAL A 340 21.58 8.92 13.95
CA VAL A 340 20.19 9.28 14.24
C VAL A 340 20.16 10.46 15.22
N PRO A 341 19.47 11.57 14.92
CA PRO A 341 19.31 12.67 15.86
C PRO A 341 18.46 12.26 17.08
N GLY A 342 18.94 12.62 18.28
CA GLY A 342 18.18 12.44 19.52
C GLY A 342 18.92 11.58 20.54
N VAL A 343 18.17 11.15 21.55
CA VAL A 343 18.53 10.13 22.53
C VAL A 343 17.26 9.32 22.75
N ALA A 344 17.35 8.00 22.85
CA ALA A 344 16.17 7.19 23.09
C ALA A 344 15.70 7.36 24.55
N GLU A 345 14.50 7.90 24.75
CA GLU A 345 13.86 8.02 26.04
C GLU A 345 12.59 7.18 26.10
N LYS A 346 12.29 6.65 27.29
CA LYS A 346 11.12 5.79 27.47
C LYS A 346 9.83 6.52 27.10
N GLY A 347 9.14 5.99 26.10
CA GLY A 347 7.85 6.51 25.64
C GLY A 347 7.93 7.54 24.52
N ASP A 348 9.09 7.71 23.87
CA ASP A 348 9.20 8.53 22.65
C ASP A 348 8.41 7.93 21.48
N ASP A 349 8.27 6.59 21.50
CA ASP A 349 7.61 5.79 20.47
C ASP A 349 8.21 6.05 19.07
N PHE A 350 9.54 6.09 18.97
CA PHE A 350 10.23 6.21 17.69
C PHE A 350 9.82 5.08 16.73
N GLY A 351 9.44 5.45 15.50
CA GLY A 351 8.91 4.55 14.51
C GLY A 351 7.39 4.32 14.60
N ASP A 352 6.64 5.06 15.42
CA ASP A 352 5.17 4.91 15.52
C ASP A 352 4.44 5.24 14.20
N ALA A 353 5.08 6.04 13.35
CA ALA A 353 4.67 6.30 11.97
C ALA A 353 5.91 6.28 11.07
N LEU A 354 5.79 5.67 9.89
CA LEU A 354 6.85 5.56 8.89
C LEU A 354 6.36 6.05 7.51
N ALA A 355 7.29 6.57 6.72
CA ALA A 355 7.14 6.81 5.28
C ALA A 355 8.51 6.70 4.60
N ALA A 356 8.54 6.40 3.32
CA ALA A 356 9.76 6.31 2.53
C ALA A 356 9.67 7.23 1.30
N ALA A 357 10.80 7.85 0.95
CA ALA A 357 10.99 8.59 -0.30
C ALA A 357 12.47 8.99 -0.47
N ASP A 358 13.00 8.98 -1.68
CA ASP A 358 14.25 9.67 -2.04
C ASP A 358 14.09 11.21 -1.95
N ILE A 359 14.31 11.78 -0.77
CA ILE A 359 14.12 13.21 -0.49
C ILE A 359 15.32 14.03 -0.99
N ASP A 360 16.53 13.46 -0.94
CA ASP A 360 17.75 14.17 -1.32
C ASP A 360 18.20 13.94 -2.78
N GLY A 361 17.57 13.00 -3.48
CA GLY A 361 17.74 12.72 -4.89
C GLY A 361 18.99 11.89 -5.19
N ASP A 362 19.47 11.09 -4.24
CA ASP A 362 20.67 10.28 -4.39
C ASP A 362 20.41 8.86 -4.93
N GLY A 363 19.15 8.51 -5.12
CA GLY A 363 18.70 7.23 -5.66
C GLY A 363 18.55 6.12 -4.63
N ARG A 364 18.62 6.43 -3.33
CA ARG A 364 18.16 5.58 -2.23
C ARG A 364 16.94 6.23 -1.59
N ASP A 365 15.97 5.42 -1.18
CA ASP A 365 14.84 5.97 -0.44
C ASP A 365 15.29 6.31 0.98
N ASP A 366 14.98 7.53 1.43
CA ASP A 366 15.16 7.94 2.82
C ASP A 366 14.00 7.41 3.67
N LEU A 367 14.28 7.04 4.92
CA LEU A 367 13.24 6.63 5.86
C LEU A 367 12.84 7.81 6.77
N ILE A 368 11.55 8.12 6.78
CA ILE A 368 10.96 9.18 7.61
C ILE A 368 10.28 8.53 8.82
N ALA A 369 10.77 8.83 10.02
CA ALA A 369 10.33 8.22 11.27
C ALA A 369 9.71 9.24 12.22
N GLY A 370 8.49 8.97 12.68
CA GLY A 370 7.82 9.72 13.74
C GLY A 370 8.15 9.20 15.14
N ALA A 371 8.32 10.11 16.10
CA ALA A 371 8.40 9.83 17.53
C ALA A 371 7.41 10.76 18.26
N PRO A 372 6.11 10.40 18.35
CA PRO A 372 5.08 11.30 18.87
C PRO A 372 5.24 11.60 20.37
N GLY A 373 5.94 10.76 21.12
CA GLY A 373 6.22 10.95 22.54
C GLY A 373 7.42 11.87 22.85
N GLU A 374 8.26 12.13 21.84
CA GLU A 374 9.51 12.88 22.00
C GLU A 374 9.32 14.22 22.71
N ALA A 375 10.24 14.53 23.64
CA ALA A 375 10.26 15.79 24.35
C ALA A 375 11.18 16.82 23.69
N ILE A 376 10.64 17.98 23.29
CA ILE A 376 11.45 19.10 22.79
C ILE A 376 11.67 20.13 23.89
N GLY A 377 12.87 20.10 24.49
CA GLY A 377 13.24 20.97 25.60
C GLY A 377 12.47 20.64 26.88
N SER A 378 11.52 21.49 27.27
CA SER A 378 10.65 21.23 28.44
C SER A 378 9.22 20.83 28.05
N ALA A 379 8.92 20.69 26.77
CA ALA A 379 7.61 20.28 26.28
C ALA A 379 7.61 18.76 26.07
N ALA A 380 7.08 18.03 27.04
CA ALA A 380 6.90 16.56 26.94
C ALA A 380 5.85 16.23 25.88
N GLY A 381 6.07 15.17 25.09
CA GLY A 381 5.14 14.74 24.03
C GLY A 381 4.93 15.81 22.96
N ALA A 382 5.97 16.60 22.66
CA ALA A 382 5.92 17.57 21.57
C ALA A 382 5.95 16.86 20.21
N GLY A 383 6.57 15.68 20.18
CA GLY A 383 6.77 14.87 18.99
C GLY A 383 7.96 15.32 18.16
N ALA A 384 8.53 14.38 17.41
CA ALA A 384 9.56 14.65 16.41
C ALA A 384 9.33 13.81 15.14
N VAL A 385 9.92 14.30 14.05
CA VAL A 385 10.04 13.57 12.79
C VAL A 385 11.52 13.62 12.39
N THR A 386 12.07 12.46 12.07
CA THR A 386 13.46 12.27 11.67
C THR A 386 13.50 11.72 10.25
N VAL A 387 14.39 12.24 9.42
CA VAL A 387 14.73 11.68 8.10
C VAL A 387 16.09 10.99 8.26
N LEU A 388 16.18 9.73 7.83
CA LEU A 388 17.30 8.81 8.07
C LEU A 388 18.03 8.45 6.80
#